data_AF-A0A2V7XJ14-F1
#
_entry.id   AF-A0A2V7XJ14-F1
#
_cell.length_a   1.000
_cell.length_b   1.000
_cell.length_c   1.000
_cell.angle_alpha   90.00
_cell.angle_beta   90.00
_cell.angle_gamma   90.00
#
_symmetry.space_group_name_H-M   'P 1'
#
loop_
_entity.id
_entity.type
_entity.pdbx_description
1 polymer ?
#
loop_
_entity_poly.entity_id
_entity_poly.type
_entity_poly.pdbx_seq_one_letter_code
_entity_poly.pdbx_strand_id
1 'polypeptide(L)'
;VGKKTSERICLELRDKLVFPEAARAEAAVPSRLSVDDDVHSALVNLGYRPRDADGAIEAARRQLGSDAEFSAVLKAALRQLTKS
;
A
#
# COMPACT_ATOMS: atom_id res chain seq x y z
N VAL A 1 -4.70 -13.08 26.86
CA VAL A 1 -4.36 -11.81 26.18
C VAL A 1 -5.35 -11.59 25.03
N GLY A 2 -6.32 -10.69 25.26
CA GLY A 2 -7.28 -10.06 24.33
C GLY A 2 -7.99 -10.87 23.22
N LYS A 3 -9.32 -10.99 23.30
CA LYS A 3 -10.27 -11.48 22.25
C LYS A 3 -10.23 -10.74 20.90
N LYS A 4 -9.29 -9.83 20.66
CA LYS A 4 -9.14 -9.00 19.44
C LYS A 4 -8.18 -9.60 18.39
N THR A 5 -7.55 -10.73 18.66
CA THR A 5 -6.52 -11.33 17.79
C THR A 5 -7.02 -12.48 16.90
N SER A 6 -8.17 -13.10 17.20
CA SER A 6 -8.66 -14.27 16.43
C SER A 6 -9.53 -13.92 15.22
N GLU A 7 -10.21 -12.76 15.22
CA GLU A 7 -10.97 -12.30 14.04
C GLU A 7 -10.06 -11.73 12.94
N ARG A 8 -8.84 -11.31 13.29
CA ARG A 8 -7.87 -10.65 12.40
C ARG A 8 -7.06 -11.62 11.52
N ILE A 9 -7.07 -12.93 11.81
CA ILE A 9 -6.29 -13.94 11.06
C ILE A 9 -7.16 -14.72 10.06
N CYS A 10 -8.45 -14.95 10.35
CA CYS A 10 -9.33 -15.82 9.54
C CYS A 10 -10.08 -15.12 8.38
N LEU A 11 -10.02 -13.79 8.27
CA LEU A 11 -10.77 -13.06 7.24
C LEU A 11 -9.89 -12.66 6.04
N GLU A 12 -8.69 -12.13 6.24
CA GLU A 12 -7.89 -11.60 5.12
C GLU A 12 -7.10 -12.67 4.34
N LEU A 13 -6.92 -13.87 4.90
CA LEU A 13 -6.40 -15.02 4.15
C LEU A 13 -7.38 -15.52 3.06
N ARG A 14 -8.64 -15.09 3.05
CA ARG A 14 -9.64 -15.47 2.04
C ARG A 14 -9.67 -14.56 0.79
N ASP A 15 -9.25 -13.30 0.88
CA ASP A 15 -9.23 -12.38 -0.28
C ASP A 15 -7.92 -12.41 -1.08
N LYS A 16 -6.87 -13.07 -0.56
CA LYS A 16 -5.57 -13.25 -1.26
C LYS A 16 -5.58 -14.33 -2.35
N LEU A 17 -6.75 -14.77 -2.84
CA LEU A 17 -6.89 -15.83 -3.84
C LEU A 17 -7.76 -15.43 -5.04
N VAL A 18 -7.63 -14.19 -5.53
CA VAL A 18 -8.04 -13.89 -6.92
C VAL A 18 -6.80 -13.53 -7.71
N PHE A 19 -6.24 -14.55 -8.36
CA PHE A 19 -5.23 -14.43 -9.41
C PHE A 19 -5.84 -13.76 -10.67
N PRO A 20 -5.00 -13.23 -11.58
CA PRO A 20 -5.30 -12.06 -12.39
C PRO A 20 -6.12 -12.42 -13.62
N GLU A 21 -7.27 -11.75 -13.81
CA GLU A 21 -7.98 -11.80 -15.09
C GLU A 21 -7.48 -10.68 -16.00
N ALA A 22 -6.69 -11.09 -16.99
CA ALA A 22 -6.31 -10.28 -18.12
C ALA A 22 -7.54 -9.92 -18.95
N ALA A 23 -7.90 -8.63 -19.02
CA ALA A 23 -8.83 -8.12 -20.03
C ALA A 23 -8.55 -6.65 -20.40
N ARG A 24 -7.50 -6.48 -21.21
CA ARG A 24 -7.52 -5.70 -22.47
C ARG A 24 -8.13 -4.29 -22.43
N ALA A 25 -7.27 -3.27 -22.35
CA ALA A 25 -7.37 -2.08 -23.20
C ALA A 25 -6.04 -1.31 -23.23
N GLU A 26 -5.48 -1.26 -24.43
CA GLU A 26 -4.56 -0.25 -24.95
C GLU A 26 -3.11 -0.30 -24.46
N ALA A 27 -2.21 -0.46 -25.44
CA ALA A 27 -0.79 -0.23 -25.32
C ALA A 27 -0.54 1.25 -25.01
N ALA A 28 -0.76 1.65 -23.76
CA ALA A 28 -0.11 2.81 -23.20
C ALA A 28 1.32 2.38 -22.90
N VAL A 29 2.28 3.05 -23.56
CA VAL A 29 3.66 3.21 -23.09
C VAL A 29 3.69 3.07 -21.56
N PRO A 30 4.59 2.28 -20.93
CA PRO A 30 4.68 2.23 -19.48
C PRO A 30 5.05 3.63 -19.02
N SER A 31 4.03 4.46 -18.73
CA SER A 31 4.15 5.65 -17.94
C SER A 31 4.80 5.15 -16.67
N ARG A 32 6.03 5.58 -16.43
CA ARG A 32 6.76 5.27 -15.19
C ARG A 32 5.75 5.38 -14.06
N LEU A 33 5.38 4.25 -13.46
CA LEU A 33 4.43 4.23 -12.35
C LEU A 33 4.97 5.22 -11.32
N SER A 34 4.08 6.03 -10.75
CA SER A 34 4.52 6.99 -9.75
C SER A 34 5.15 6.21 -8.60
N VAL A 35 6.17 6.78 -7.97
CA VAL A 35 6.74 6.22 -6.74
C VAL A 35 5.62 5.97 -5.70
N ASP A 36 4.57 6.79 -5.73
CA ASP A 36 3.40 6.62 -4.86
C ASP A 36 2.58 5.38 -5.18
N ASP A 37 2.40 5.04 -6.46
CA ASP A 37 1.68 3.83 -6.89
C ASP A 37 2.44 2.55 -6.48
N ASP A 38 3.77 2.58 -6.60
CA ASP A 38 4.64 1.50 -6.16
C ASP A 38 4.58 1.32 -4.63
N VAL A 39 4.60 2.42 -3.87
CA VAL A 39 4.50 2.37 -2.41
C VAL A 39 3.13 1.89 -1.98
N HIS A 40 2.06 2.39 -2.60
CA HIS A 40 0.69 1.95 -2.32
C HIS A 40 0.56 0.44 -2.55
N SER A 41 1.03 -0.06 -3.70
CA SER A 41 1.03 -1.48 -4.03
C SER A 41 1.83 -2.29 -3.01
N ALA A 42 3.00 -1.81 -2.57
CA ALA A 42 3.79 -2.47 -1.55
C ALA A 42 3.06 -2.56 -0.20
N LEU A 43 2.42 -1.47 0.25
CA LEU A 43 1.69 -1.41 1.51
C LEU A 43 0.46 -2.32 1.50
N VAL A 44 -0.31 -2.32 0.42
CA VAL A 44 -1.47 -3.22 0.25
C VAL A 44 -1.01 -4.68 0.22
N ASN A 45 0.08 -5.00 -0.49
CA ASN A 45 0.64 -6.34 -0.51
C ASN A 45 1.12 -6.81 0.87
N LEU A 46 1.62 -5.89 1.71
CA LEU A 46 1.95 -6.13 3.12
C LEU A 46 0.72 -6.38 4.01
N GLY A 47 -0.49 -6.08 3.53
CA GLY A 47 -1.75 -6.28 4.25
C GLY A 47 -2.29 -5.01 4.91
N TYR A 48 -1.81 -3.82 4.54
CA TYR A 48 -2.45 -2.58 4.95
C TYR A 48 -3.68 -2.29 4.07
N ARG A 49 -4.70 -1.66 4.66
CA ARG A 49 -5.90 -1.26 3.91
C ARG A 49 -5.55 -0.15 2.91
N PRO A 50 -6.11 -0.14 1.69
CA PRO A 50 -5.80 0.88 0.67
C PRO A 50 -5.94 2.32 1.20
N ARG A 51 -7.03 2.62 1.91
CA ARG A 51 -7.25 3.93 2.53
C ARG A 51 -6.19 4.33 3.56
N ASP A 52 -5.70 3.36 4.33
CA ASP A 52 -4.65 3.62 5.33
C ASP A 52 -3.31 3.84 4.61
N ALA A 53 -3.04 3.10 3.53
CA ALA A 53 -1.87 3.28 2.67
C ALA A 53 -1.86 4.67 2.01
N ASP A 54 -2.96 5.08 1.39
CA ASP A 54 -3.11 6.42 0.77
C ASP A 54 -2.83 7.53 1.79
N GLY A 55 -3.45 7.46 2.97
CA GLY A 55 -3.24 8.45 4.03
C GLY A 55 -1.79 8.49 4.53
N ALA A 56 -1.13 7.34 4.61
CA ALA A 56 0.26 7.24 5.03
C ALA A 56 1.24 7.79 3.98
N ILE A 57 0.95 7.59 2.68
CA ILE A 57 1.73 8.14 1.56
C ILE A 57 1.59 9.65 1.51
N GLU A 58 0.36 10.17 1.61
CA GLU A 58 0.09 11.61 1.72
C GLU A 58 0.87 12.26 2.87
N ALA A 59 0.83 11.65 4.05
CA ALA A 59 1.58 12.11 5.22
C ALA A 59 3.10 12.04 5.01
N ALA A 60 3.59 11.01 4.32
CA ALA A 60 5.00 10.87 3.96
C ALA A 60 5.44 11.94 2.94
N ARG A 61 4.62 12.24 1.94
CA ARG A 61 4.86 13.27 0.92
C ARG A 61 4.89 14.67 1.51
N ARG A 62 4.03 14.97 2.48
CA ARG A 62 4.08 16.24 3.23
C ARG A 62 5.37 16.42 4.03
N GLN A 63 6.01 15.32 4.46
CA GLN A 63 7.25 15.38 5.24
C GLN A 63 8.51 15.40 4.37
N LEU A 64 8.52 14.63 3.28
CA LEU A 64 9.71 14.40 2.45
C LEU A 64 9.74 15.21 1.16
N GLY A 65 8.58 15.73 0.72
CA GLY A 65 8.42 16.40 -0.57
C GLY A 65 8.09 15.45 -1.72
N SER A 66 7.72 16.03 -2.87
CA SER A 66 7.30 15.32 -4.08
C SER A 66 8.42 14.54 -4.75
N ASP A 67 9.68 14.94 -4.57
CA ASP A 67 10.86 14.32 -5.19
C ASP A 67 11.49 13.20 -4.34
N ALA A 68 10.82 12.79 -3.25
CA ALA A 68 11.36 11.77 -2.37
C ALA A 68 11.34 10.38 -3.03
N GLU A 69 12.48 9.71 -2.94
CA GLU A 69 12.70 8.35 -3.44
C GLU A 69 11.81 7.31 -2.76
N PHE A 70 11.49 6.24 -3.48
CA PHE A 70 10.63 5.13 -3.03
C PHE A 70 10.95 4.62 -1.62
N SER A 71 12.22 4.33 -1.33
CA SER A 71 12.64 3.80 -0.03
C SER A 71 12.33 4.77 1.12
N ALA A 72 12.46 6.08 0.88
CA ALA A 72 12.19 7.11 1.88
C ALA A 72 10.70 7.20 2.16
N VAL A 73 9.88 7.23 1.11
CA VAL A 73 8.40 7.31 1.20
C VAL A 73 7.84 6.06 1.87
N LEU A 74 8.28 4.87 1.47
CA LEU A 74 7.84 3.60 2.08
C LEU A 74 8.16 3.55 3.58
N LYS A 75 9.39 3.90 3.97
CA LYS A 75 9.78 3.93 5.39
C LYS A 75 8.96 4.94 6.18
N ALA A 76 8.72 6.13 5.62
CA ALA A 76 7.91 7.15 6.28
C ALA A 76 6.45 6.70 6.42
N ALA A 77 5.85 6.14 5.37
CA ALA A 77 4.49 5.62 5.39
C ALA A 77 4.32 4.49 6.42
N LEU A 78 5.23 3.51 6.46
CA LEU A 78 5.23 2.45 7.49
C LEU A 78 5.35 3.00 8.91
N ARG A 79 6.12 4.07 9.12
CA ARG A 79 6.20 4.75 10.43
C ARG A 79 4.89 5.45 10.82
N GLN A 80 4.10 5.95 9.85
CA GLN A 80 2.78 6.51 10.15
C GLN A 80 1.79 5.41 10.55
N LEU A 81 1.80 4.30 9.81
CA LEU A 81 0.90 3.16 10.05
C LEU A 81 1.17 2.43 11.37
N THR A 82 2.41 2.44 11.86
CA THR A 82 2.80 1.81 13.14
C THR A 82 2.62 2.72 14.35
N LYS A 83 2.49 4.03 14.14
CA LYS A 83 2.23 5.01 15.20
C LYS A 83 0.74 5.33 15.38
N SER A 84 -0.11 4.84 14.47
CA SER A 84 -1.56 5.07 14.45
C SER A 84 -2.33 3.94 15.13
#